data_AF-A0A2H9QQD5-F1
#
_entry.id   AF-A0A2H9QQD5-F1
#
_cell.length_a   1.000
_cell.length_b   1.000
_cell.length_c   1.000
_cell.angle_alpha   90.00
_cell.angle_beta   90.00
_cell.angle_gamma   90.00
#
_symmetry.space_group_name_H-M   'P 1'
#
loop_
_entity.id
_entity.type
_entity.pdbx_description
1 polymer ?
#
loop_
_entity_poly.entity_id
_entity_poly.type
_entity_poly.pdbx_seq_one_letter_code
_entity_poly.pdbx_strand_id
1 'polypeptide(L)'
;MLNGKMKREINWTKILLAFLIASFLFFFGLFLGYLSNQIIEKNSNQILEETKNKLFSLESLSLLQEDYPCNSYMLDITSEKLSFIGELITLLEKKKGVNDREVLDLKKVYTLIEVRHFMLINDLKKNCQANYSTILFFYSNKEECKEDVTKKSFILTFLRNKYDFVRIYSFDLNLDSEILSFFKQVYNLDGCYGIILDGKKIEQDIQKYEEIEKYLN
;
A
#
# COMPACT_ATOMS: atom_id res chain seq x y z
N MET A 1 -10.56 78.27 2.26
CA MET A 1 -11.12 77.03 1.68
C MET A 1 -11.39 76.07 2.83
N LEU A 2 -12.67 75.76 3.07
CA LEU A 2 -13.15 75.09 4.29
C LEU A 2 -12.82 73.60 4.27
N ASN A 3 -12.04 73.16 5.25
CA ASN A 3 -11.73 71.76 5.52
C ASN A 3 -12.90 71.12 6.29
N GLY A 4 -13.84 70.52 5.56
CA GLY A 4 -14.98 69.81 6.15
C GLY A 4 -14.56 68.46 6.72
N LYS A 5 -14.29 68.38 8.02
CA LYS A 5 -14.15 67.09 8.73
C LYS A 5 -15.53 66.45 8.87
N MET A 6 -15.88 65.54 7.97
CA MET A 6 -17.01 64.62 8.18
C MET A 6 -16.71 63.72 9.39
N LYS A 7 -17.40 63.94 10.52
CA LYS A 7 -17.47 62.97 11.60
C LYS A 7 -18.49 61.90 11.20
N ARG A 8 -18.00 60.72 10.82
CA ARG A 8 -18.83 59.55 10.55
C ARG A 8 -19.33 59.00 11.89
N GLU A 9 -20.64 59.03 12.11
CA GLU A 9 -21.25 58.42 13.29
C GLU A 9 -21.15 56.89 13.17
N ILE A 10 -20.44 56.28 14.12
CA ILE A 10 -20.23 54.84 14.14
C ILE A 10 -21.53 54.18 14.62
N ASN A 11 -22.17 53.45 13.72
CA ASN A 11 -23.33 52.64 14.06
C ASN A 11 -22.86 51.30 14.68
N TRP A 12 -22.71 51.31 16.00
CA TRP A 12 -22.22 50.17 16.78
C TRP A 12 -23.09 48.91 16.67
N THR A 13 -24.39 49.04 16.43
CA THR A 13 -25.28 47.87 16.26
C THR A 13 -24.96 47.12 14.98
N LYS A 14 -24.63 47.83 13.89
CA LYS A 14 -24.17 47.21 12.63
C LYS A 14 -22.83 46.51 12.77
N ILE A 15 -21.90 47.11 13.53
CA ILE A 15 -20.58 46.49 13.79
C ILE A 15 -20.75 45.23 14.64
N LEU A 16 -21.57 45.28 15.69
CA LEU A 16 -21.82 44.14 16.56
C LEU A 16 -22.55 43.00 15.81
N LEU A 17 -23.51 43.33 14.95
CA LEU A 17 -24.19 42.35 14.10
C LEU A 17 -23.22 41.70 13.10
N ALA A 18 -22.38 42.49 12.42
CA ALA A 18 -21.36 41.98 11.52
C ALA A 18 -20.34 41.09 12.25
N PHE A 19 -19.94 41.46 13.46
CA PHE A 19 -19.06 40.66 14.31
C PHE A 19 -19.70 39.32 14.72
N LEU A 20 -20.98 39.33 15.10
CA LEU A 20 -21.71 38.11 15.43
C LEU A 20 -21.84 37.16 14.24
N ILE A 21 -22.14 37.68 13.05
CA ILE A 21 -22.23 36.87 11.82
C ILE A 21 -20.86 36.29 11.46
N ALA A 22 -19.79 37.10 11.50
CA ALA A 22 -18.44 36.62 11.21
C ALA A 22 -17.97 35.56 12.22
N SER A 23 -18.24 35.78 13.51
CA SER A 23 -17.96 34.83 14.59
C SER A 23 -18.72 33.52 14.39
N PHE A 24 -20.03 33.60 14.07
CA PHE A 24 -20.84 32.43 13.78
C PHE A 24 -20.27 31.62 12.60
N LEU A 25 -19.94 32.28 11.48
CA LEU A 25 -19.36 31.59 10.32
C LEU A 25 -18.00 30.94 10.65
N PHE A 26 -17.17 31.62 11.44
CA PHE A 26 -15.87 31.08 11.88
C PHE A 26 -16.04 29.83 12.75
N PHE A 27 -16.86 29.91 13.80
CA PHE A 27 -17.11 28.77 14.69
C PHE A 27 -17.84 27.63 13.99
N PHE A 28 -18.75 27.94 13.06
CA PHE A 28 -19.42 26.94 12.25
C PHE A 28 -18.43 26.20 11.33
N GLY A 29 -17.49 26.91 10.70
CA GLY A 29 -16.41 26.31 9.92
C GLY A 29 -15.51 25.39 10.76
N LEU A 30 -15.10 25.84 11.96
CA LEU A 30 -14.31 25.02 12.88
C LEU A 30 -15.07 23.77 13.34
N PHE A 31 -16.37 23.89 13.61
CA PHE A 31 -17.21 22.77 14.02
C PHE A 31 -17.34 21.72 12.90
N LEU A 32 -17.56 22.15 11.66
CA LEU A 32 -17.58 21.25 10.50
C LEU A 32 -16.21 20.58 10.28
N GLY A 33 -15.11 21.33 10.42
CA GLY A 33 -13.77 20.78 10.33
C GLY A 33 -13.51 19.71 11.40
N TYR A 34 -13.92 19.97 12.64
CA TYR A 34 -13.80 19.02 13.75
C TYR A 34 -14.59 17.73 13.51
N LEU A 35 -15.84 17.83 13.04
CA LEU A 35 -16.65 16.65 12.70
C LEU A 35 -16.04 15.83 11.56
N SER A 36 -15.54 16.49 10.51
CA SER A 36 -14.87 15.83 9.38
C SER A 36 -13.66 15.02 9.83
N ASN A 37 -12.80 15.61 10.67
CA ASN A 37 -11.60 14.94 11.18
C ASN A 37 -11.94 13.69 12.00
N GLN A 38 -12.94 13.74 12.87
CA GLN A 38 -13.36 12.56 13.65
C GLN A 38 -13.88 11.42 12.78
N ILE A 39 -14.61 11.72 11.69
CA ILE A 39 -15.10 10.71 10.77
C ILE A 39 -13.93 10.04 10.02
N ILE A 40 -12.95 10.83 9.56
CA ILE A 40 -11.77 10.33 8.85
C ILE A 40 -10.93 9.43 9.77
N GLU A 41 -10.71 9.86 11.02
CA GLU A 41 -9.94 9.10 12.01
C GLU A 41 -10.62 7.77 12.35
N LYS A 42 -11.93 7.80 12.65
CA LYS A 42 -12.69 6.59 12.95
C LYS A 42 -12.66 5.59 11.79
N ASN A 43 -12.86 6.06 10.56
CA ASN A 43 -12.80 5.22 9.36
C ASN A 43 -11.41 4.61 9.15
N SER A 44 -10.34 5.35 9.47
CA SER A 44 -8.97 4.86 9.33
C SER A 44 -8.65 3.79 10.37
N ASN A 45 -9.11 3.97 11.61
CA ASN A 45 -8.92 2.99 12.68
C ASN A 45 -9.74 1.71 12.45
N GLN A 46 -10.95 1.83 11.89
CA GLN A 46 -11.74 0.66 11.49
C GLN A 46 -11.04 -0.17 10.40
N ILE A 47 -10.49 0.47 9.37
CA ILE A 47 -9.73 -0.24 8.32
C ILE A 47 -8.46 -0.85 8.91
N LEU A 48 -7.82 -0.19 9.87
CA LEU A 48 -6.64 -0.70 10.56
C LEU A 48 -6.98 -2.00 11.32
N GLU A 49 -8.03 -1.99 12.13
CA GLU A 49 -8.50 -3.17 12.87
C GLU A 49 -8.92 -4.30 11.93
N GLU A 50 -9.64 -3.97 10.85
CA GLU A 50 -10.00 -4.95 9.82
C GLU A 50 -8.75 -5.58 9.17
N THR A 51 -7.76 -4.76 8.81
CA THR A 51 -6.49 -5.24 8.24
C THR A 51 -5.76 -6.18 9.20
N LYS A 52 -5.67 -5.82 10.49
CA LYS A 52 -5.07 -6.65 11.54
C LYS A 52 -5.76 -8.01 11.65
N ASN A 53 -7.10 -8.01 11.70
CA ASN A 53 -7.89 -9.24 11.80
C ASN A 53 -7.73 -10.13 10.56
N LYS A 54 -7.69 -9.52 9.37
CA LYS A 54 -7.48 -10.28 8.12
C LYS A 54 -6.08 -10.84 8.00
N LEU A 55 -5.05 -10.11 8.44
CA LEU A 55 -3.67 -10.63 8.53
C LEU A 55 -3.60 -11.85 9.44
N PHE A 56 -4.18 -11.78 10.64
CA PHE A 56 -4.22 -12.91 11.56
C PHE A 56 -4.96 -14.11 10.97
N SER A 57 -6.09 -13.88 10.30
CA SER A 57 -6.83 -14.93 9.57
C SER A 57 -5.99 -15.55 8.45
N LEU A 58 -5.26 -14.74 7.68
CA LEU A 58 -4.41 -15.21 6.60
C LEU A 58 -3.23 -16.02 7.14
N GLU A 59 -2.57 -15.54 8.19
CA GLU A 59 -1.48 -16.26 8.85
C GLU A 59 -1.94 -17.65 9.32
N SER A 60 -3.11 -17.71 9.98
CA SER A 60 -3.69 -18.98 10.42
C SER A 60 -3.97 -19.93 9.24
N LEU A 61 -4.47 -19.41 8.12
CA LEU A 61 -4.71 -20.20 6.91
C LEU A 61 -3.42 -20.68 6.26
N SER A 62 -2.38 -19.84 6.23
CA SER A 62 -1.06 -20.22 5.70
C SER A 62 -0.45 -21.37 6.50
N LEU A 63 -0.59 -21.37 7.84
CA LEU A 63 -0.13 -22.49 8.67
C LEU A 63 -0.89 -23.79 8.37
N LEU A 64 -2.21 -23.74 8.19
CA LEU A 64 -3.00 -24.92 7.80
C LEU A 64 -2.66 -25.42 6.40
N GLN A 65 -2.24 -24.54 5.51
CA GLN A 65 -1.88 -24.90 4.15
C GLN A 65 -0.54 -25.65 4.08
N GLU A 66 0.37 -25.44 5.04
CA GLU A 66 1.63 -26.18 5.13
C GLU A 66 1.38 -27.71 5.28
N ASP A 67 0.28 -28.11 5.93
CA ASP A 67 -0.11 -29.53 6.08
C ASP A 67 -0.69 -30.15 4.79
N TYR A 68 -1.19 -29.31 3.87
CA TYR A 68 -1.86 -29.75 2.64
C TYR A 68 -1.38 -28.94 1.42
N PRO A 69 -0.08 -29.00 1.09
CA PRO A 69 0.54 -28.06 0.17
C PRO A 69 -0.09 -28.12 -1.22
N CYS A 70 -0.36 -29.32 -1.75
CA CYS A 70 -0.91 -29.50 -3.10
C CYS A 70 -2.44 -29.20 -3.23
N ASN A 71 -3.09 -28.66 -2.21
CA ASN A 71 -4.50 -28.27 -2.28
C ASN A 71 -4.66 -26.90 -2.98
N SER A 72 -5.09 -26.91 -4.24
CA SER A 72 -5.26 -25.69 -5.03
C SER A 72 -6.34 -24.74 -4.50
N TYR A 73 -7.41 -25.27 -3.90
CA TYR A 73 -8.51 -24.44 -3.37
C TYR A 73 -8.03 -23.53 -2.22
N MET A 74 -7.23 -24.08 -1.31
CA MET A 74 -6.66 -23.29 -0.21
C MET A 74 -5.70 -22.21 -0.72
N LEU A 75 -4.94 -22.53 -1.77
CA LEU A 75 -3.99 -21.59 -2.37
C LEU A 75 -4.66 -20.39 -3.04
N ASP A 76 -5.78 -20.62 -3.72
CA ASP A 76 -6.53 -19.53 -4.35
C ASP A 76 -7.11 -18.59 -3.28
N ILE A 77 -7.65 -19.15 -2.19
CA ILE A 77 -8.15 -18.36 -1.05
C ILE A 77 -7.04 -17.53 -0.40
N THR A 78 -5.87 -18.13 -0.13
CA THR A 78 -4.77 -17.38 0.50
C THR A 78 -4.23 -16.31 -0.43
N SER A 79 -4.14 -16.58 -1.74
CA SER A 79 -3.69 -15.62 -2.75
C SER A 79 -4.66 -14.43 -2.86
N GLU A 80 -5.97 -14.69 -2.91
CA GLU A 80 -7.01 -13.65 -2.96
C GLU A 80 -6.98 -12.78 -1.69
N LYS A 81 -6.93 -13.42 -0.51
CA LYS A 81 -6.83 -12.70 0.77
C LYS A 81 -5.56 -11.86 0.86
N LEU A 82 -4.43 -12.37 0.40
CA LEU A 82 -3.15 -11.64 0.40
C LEU A 82 -3.25 -10.39 -0.49
N SER A 83 -3.85 -10.51 -1.67
CA SER A 83 -4.08 -9.35 -2.56
C SER A 83 -5.00 -8.32 -1.91
N PHE A 84 -6.12 -8.78 -1.32
CA PHE A 84 -7.08 -7.89 -0.66
C PHE A 84 -6.46 -7.14 0.53
N ILE A 85 -5.62 -7.80 1.34
CA ILE A 85 -4.91 -7.14 2.43
C ILE A 85 -3.94 -6.07 1.91
N GLY A 86 -3.24 -6.34 0.80
CA GLY A 86 -2.38 -5.35 0.15
C GLY A 86 -3.14 -4.09 -0.27
N GLU A 87 -4.37 -4.25 -0.78
CA GLU A 87 -5.26 -3.12 -1.11
C GLU A 87 -5.68 -2.33 0.15
N LEU A 88 -6.01 -3.01 1.24
CA LEU A 88 -6.32 -2.35 2.51
C LEU A 88 -5.12 -1.55 3.06
N ILE A 89 -3.92 -2.11 2.99
CA ILE A 89 -2.68 -1.40 3.38
C ILE A 89 -2.48 -0.16 2.51
N THR A 90 -2.68 -0.27 1.19
CA THR A 90 -2.59 0.87 0.27
C THR A 90 -3.63 1.96 0.62
N LEU A 91 -4.83 1.57 1.03
CA LEU A 91 -5.85 2.52 1.51
C LEU A 91 -5.43 3.20 2.82
N LEU A 92 -4.81 2.46 3.74
CA LEU A 92 -4.28 3.02 4.99
C LEU A 92 -3.13 3.99 4.74
N GLU A 93 -2.22 3.66 3.84
CA GLU A 93 -1.13 4.57 3.41
C GLU A 93 -1.67 5.89 2.88
N LYS A 94 -2.74 5.85 2.06
CA LYS A 94 -3.40 7.07 1.55
C LYS A 94 -4.07 7.90 2.65
N LYS A 95 -4.58 7.25 3.70
CA LYS A 95 -5.34 7.91 4.78
C LYS A 95 -4.45 8.42 5.93
N LYS A 96 -3.48 7.62 6.37
CA LYS A 96 -2.61 7.91 7.53
C LYS A 96 -1.21 8.35 7.12
N GLY A 97 -0.77 8.00 5.91
CA GLY A 97 0.57 8.28 5.38
C GLY A 97 1.46 7.04 5.34
N VAL A 98 2.38 7.01 4.39
CA VAL A 98 3.32 5.88 4.18
C VAL A 98 4.31 5.66 5.32
N ASN A 99 4.54 6.70 6.14
CA ASN A 99 5.44 6.69 7.29
C ASN A 99 4.70 6.60 8.63
N ASP A 100 3.38 6.42 8.60
CA ASP A 100 2.60 6.19 9.83
C ASP A 100 3.07 4.90 10.52
N ARG A 101 3.25 4.95 11.83
CA ARG A 101 3.81 3.84 12.60
C ARG A 101 2.95 2.58 12.50
N GLU A 102 1.63 2.70 12.59
CA GLU A 102 0.74 1.54 12.54
C GLU A 102 0.71 0.92 11.15
N VAL A 103 0.79 1.76 10.10
CA VAL A 103 0.93 1.31 8.71
C VAL A 103 2.24 0.58 8.50
N LEU A 104 3.36 1.11 9.00
CA LEU A 104 4.66 0.46 8.91
C LEU A 104 4.67 -0.90 9.63
N ASP A 105 4.09 -0.98 10.83
CA ASP A 105 3.99 -2.24 11.58
C ASP A 105 3.17 -3.29 10.80
N LEU A 106 2.06 -2.88 10.17
CA LEU A 106 1.28 -3.78 9.29
C LEU A 106 2.07 -4.23 8.07
N LYS A 107 2.80 -3.32 7.43
CA LYS A 107 3.64 -3.66 6.28
C LYS A 107 4.72 -4.67 6.65
N LYS A 108 5.33 -4.57 7.84
CA LYS A 108 6.30 -5.56 8.33
C LYS A 108 5.68 -6.95 8.43
N VAL A 109 4.51 -7.06 9.05
CA VAL A 109 3.80 -8.34 9.15
C VAL A 109 3.39 -8.86 7.76
N TYR A 110 2.83 -7.99 6.92
CA TYR A 110 2.43 -8.35 5.57
C TYR A 110 3.59 -8.86 4.72
N THR A 111 4.75 -8.19 4.75
CA THR A 111 5.98 -8.63 4.07
C THR A 111 6.40 -10.03 4.51
N LEU A 112 6.30 -10.38 5.79
CA LEU A 112 6.61 -11.74 6.26
C LEU A 112 5.64 -12.77 5.69
N ILE A 113 4.35 -12.45 5.64
CA ILE A 113 3.33 -13.34 5.07
C ILE A 113 3.51 -13.50 3.55
N GLU A 114 3.84 -12.43 2.82
CA GLU A 114 4.19 -12.50 1.39
C GLU A 114 5.37 -13.43 1.15
N VAL A 115 6.43 -13.34 1.97
CA VAL A 115 7.60 -14.23 1.84
C VAL A 115 7.22 -15.69 2.14
N ARG A 116 6.43 -15.94 3.18
CA ARG A 116 5.93 -17.30 3.47
C ARG A 116 5.11 -17.84 2.31
N HIS A 117 4.21 -17.04 1.74
CA HIS A 117 3.40 -17.44 0.59
C HIS A 117 4.27 -17.69 -0.66
N PHE A 118 5.32 -16.90 -0.89
CA PHE A 118 6.30 -17.15 -1.94
C PHE A 118 7.03 -18.49 -1.74
N MET A 119 7.47 -18.80 -0.51
CA MET A 119 8.11 -20.08 -0.19
C MET A 119 7.18 -21.26 -0.47
N LEU A 120 5.92 -21.16 -0.07
CA LEU A 120 4.89 -22.14 -0.36
C LEU A 120 4.70 -22.36 -1.88
N ILE A 121 4.65 -21.29 -2.69
CA ILE A 121 4.57 -21.45 -4.16
C ILE A 121 5.80 -22.17 -4.70
N ASN A 122 7.00 -21.90 -4.19
CA ASN A 122 8.20 -22.62 -4.61
C ASN A 122 8.16 -24.11 -4.23
N ASP A 123 7.61 -24.44 -3.06
CA ASP A 123 7.43 -25.83 -2.63
C ASP A 123 6.38 -26.54 -3.48
N LEU A 124 5.31 -25.85 -3.88
CA LEU A 124 4.33 -26.34 -4.85
C LEU A 124 4.94 -26.65 -6.22
N LYS A 125 5.80 -25.76 -6.73
CA LYS A 125 6.54 -25.99 -7.98
C LYS A 125 7.39 -27.26 -7.90
N LYS A 126 8.07 -27.49 -6.77
CA LYS A 126 8.97 -28.63 -6.57
C LYS A 126 8.24 -29.95 -6.32
N ASN A 127 7.24 -29.94 -5.43
CA ASN A 127 6.64 -31.14 -4.87
C ASN A 127 5.35 -31.55 -5.58
N CYS A 128 4.62 -30.56 -6.13
CA CYS A 128 3.31 -30.78 -6.77
C CYS A 128 3.35 -30.53 -8.28
N GLN A 129 4.53 -30.23 -8.85
CA GLN A 129 4.72 -29.92 -10.27
C GLN A 129 3.82 -28.77 -10.77
N ALA A 130 3.49 -27.82 -9.89
CA ALA A 130 2.65 -26.69 -10.24
C ALA A 130 3.38 -25.73 -11.21
N ASN A 131 2.70 -25.26 -12.25
CA ASN A 131 3.31 -24.40 -13.28
C ASN A 131 3.21 -22.91 -12.94
N TYR A 132 3.64 -22.51 -11.73
CA TYR A 132 3.62 -21.10 -11.33
C TYR A 132 4.90 -20.37 -11.77
N SER A 133 4.74 -19.13 -12.24
CA SER A 133 5.84 -18.19 -12.40
C SER A 133 5.81 -17.19 -11.25
N THR A 134 6.94 -17.02 -10.55
CA THR A 134 7.04 -16.11 -9.41
C THR A 134 7.82 -14.86 -9.78
N ILE A 135 7.30 -13.70 -9.39
CA ILE A 135 7.95 -12.40 -9.56
C ILE A 135 8.03 -11.73 -8.19
N LEU A 136 9.26 -11.47 -7.73
CA LEU A 136 9.49 -10.59 -6.59
C LEU A 136 9.79 -9.19 -7.13
N PHE A 137 8.94 -8.24 -6.78
CA PHE A 137 9.08 -6.85 -7.15
C PHE A 137 9.49 -6.05 -5.92
N PHE A 138 10.74 -5.61 -5.90
CA PHE A 138 11.25 -4.72 -4.88
C PHE A 138 11.09 -3.28 -5.36
N TYR A 139 10.60 -2.37 -4.53
CA TYR A 139 10.37 -0.98 -4.91
C TYR A 139 10.75 0.00 -3.80
N SER A 140 11.06 1.23 -4.17
CA SER A 140 11.38 2.33 -3.27
C SER A 140 10.28 3.39 -3.33
N ASN A 141 9.82 3.85 -2.17
CA ASN A 141 8.85 4.92 -1.97
C ASN A 141 9.45 6.33 -2.02
N LYS A 142 10.76 6.46 -2.29
CA LYS A 142 11.41 7.76 -2.48
C LYS A 142 10.80 8.53 -3.65
N GLU A 143 10.72 9.85 -3.53
CA GLU A 143 10.04 10.70 -4.52
C GLU A 143 10.62 10.53 -5.93
N GLU A 144 11.95 10.50 -6.03
CA GLU A 144 12.69 10.33 -7.28
C GLU A 144 12.43 8.97 -7.97
N CYS A 145 11.90 7.99 -7.24
CA CYS A 145 11.62 6.64 -7.74
C CYS A 145 10.17 6.45 -8.19
N LYS A 146 9.26 7.36 -7.83
CA LYS A 146 7.81 7.14 -7.98
C LYS A 146 7.38 6.88 -9.42
N GLU A 147 7.93 7.62 -10.37
CA GLU A 147 7.50 7.50 -11.77
C GLU A 147 7.82 6.11 -12.33
N ASP A 148 9.05 5.65 -12.16
CA ASP A 148 9.51 4.35 -12.67
C ASP A 148 8.85 3.18 -11.94
N VAL A 149 8.76 3.26 -10.61
CA VAL A 149 8.06 2.25 -9.79
C VAL A 149 6.59 2.13 -10.20
N THR A 150 5.91 3.25 -10.45
CA THR A 150 4.50 3.25 -10.88
C THR A 150 4.34 2.57 -12.23
N LYS A 151 5.20 2.89 -13.20
CA LYS A 151 5.20 2.24 -14.52
C LYS A 151 5.38 0.73 -14.41
N LYS A 152 6.37 0.27 -13.61
CA LYS A 152 6.64 -1.16 -13.45
C LYS A 152 5.50 -1.86 -12.70
N SER A 153 4.95 -1.23 -11.67
CA SER A 153 3.79 -1.75 -10.93
C SER A 153 2.57 -1.95 -11.84
N PHE A 154 2.34 -1.05 -12.80
CA PHE A 154 1.26 -1.19 -13.77
C PHE A 154 1.48 -2.39 -14.71
N ILE A 155 2.70 -2.53 -15.24
CA ILE A 155 3.09 -3.67 -16.09
C ILE A 155 2.89 -5.00 -15.35
N LEU A 156 3.35 -5.07 -14.10
CA LEU A 156 3.24 -6.26 -13.26
C LEU A 156 1.77 -6.58 -12.93
N THR A 157 0.97 -5.56 -12.59
CA THR A 157 -0.47 -5.72 -12.35
C THR A 157 -1.17 -6.27 -13.60
N PHE A 158 -0.83 -5.76 -14.78
CA PHE A 158 -1.36 -6.28 -16.04
C PHE A 158 -1.01 -7.76 -16.25
N LEU A 159 0.24 -8.16 -16.02
CA LEU A 159 0.66 -9.56 -16.13
C LEU A 159 -0.07 -10.48 -15.16
N ARG A 160 -0.23 -10.07 -13.90
CA ARG A 160 -1.00 -10.82 -12.89
C ARG A 160 -2.44 -11.03 -13.32
N ASN A 161 -3.07 -10.00 -13.89
CA ASN A 161 -4.46 -10.07 -14.33
C ASN A 161 -4.64 -10.86 -15.65
N LYS A 162 -3.60 -10.90 -16.49
CA LYS A 162 -3.60 -11.64 -17.75
C LYS A 162 -3.34 -13.14 -17.53
N TYR A 163 -2.52 -13.49 -16.54
CA TYR A 163 -2.03 -14.84 -16.32
C TYR A 163 -2.24 -15.32 -14.88
N ASP A 164 -3.23 -16.20 -14.70
CA ASP A 164 -3.58 -16.79 -13.39
C ASP A 164 -2.47 -17.65 -12.78
N PHE A 165 -1.43 -18.01 -13.52
CA PHE A 165 -0.27 -18.75 -13.03
C PHE A 165 0.91 -17.85 -12.64
N VAL A 166 0.80 -16.53 -12.84
CA VAL A 166 1.79 -15.56 -12.38
C VAL A 166 1.47 -15.16 -10.95
N ARG A 167 2.47 -15.25 -10.06
CA ARG A 167 2.39 -14.81 -8.67
C ARG A 167 3.38 -13.67 -8.47
N ILE A 168 2.89 -12.51 -8.03
CA ILE A 168 3.70 -11.31 -7.83
C ILE A 168 3.67 -10.93 -6.36
N TYR A 169 4.85 -10.72 -5.78
CA TYR A 169 5.06 -10.31 -4.39
C TYR A 169 5.80 -8.99 -4.38
N SER A 170 5.31 -8.00 -3.65
CA SER A 170 5.79 -6.61 -3.77
C SER A 170 6.36 -6.09 -2.45
N PHE A 171 7.66 -5.81 -2.44
CA PHE A 171 8.41 -5.49 -1.23
C PHE A 171 8.92 -4.05 -1.20
N ASP A 172 8.57 -3.31 -0.15
CA ASP A 172 9.02 -1.95 0.09
C ASP A 172 10.45 -1.91 0.62
N LEU A 173 11.42 -1.53 -0.21
CA LEU A 173 12.83 -1.41 0.14
C LEU A 173 13.11 -0.36 1.23
N ASN A 174 12.20 0.57 1.51
CA ASN A 174 12.37 1.55 2.58
C ASN A 174 11.91 1.02 3.95
N LEU A 175 11.23 -0.14 3.97
CA LEU A 175 10.75 -0.73 5.20
C LEU A 175 11.93 -1.33 6.00
N ASP A 176 12.00 -0.97 7.28
CA ASP A 176 12.97 -1.50 8.22
C ASP A 176 12.57 -2.93 8.64
N SER A 177 13.11 -3.91 7.92
CA SER A 177 12.85 -5.33 8.09
C SER A 177 14.08 -6.17 7.77
N GLU A 178 14.42 -7.11 8.65
CA GLU A 178 15.57 -8.01 8.49
C GLU A 178 15.48 -8.83 7.21
N ILE A 179 14.27 -9.26 6.82
CA ILE A 179 14.07 -10.07 5.60
C ILE A 179 14.37 -9.27 4.33
N LEU A 180 14.09 -7.97 4.35
CA LEU A 180 14.41 -7.07 3.24
C LEU A 180 15.89 -6.75 3.19
N SER A 181 16.54 -6.60 4.35
CA SER A 181 18.01 -6.50 4.42
C SER A 181 18.69 -7.73 3.82
N PHE A 182 18.17 -8.92 4.12
CA PHE A 182 18.62 -10.17 3.50
C PHE A 182 18.42 -10.17 1.97
N PHE A 183 17.23 -9.85 1.48
CA PHE A 183 16.98 -9.81 0.02
C PHE A 183 17.83 -8.77 -0.70
N LYS A 184 18.04 -7.59 -0.12
CA LYS A 184 18.94 -6.56 -0.67
C LYS A 184 20.35 -7.10 -0.88
N GLN A 185 20.86 -7.86 0.08
CA GLN A 185 22.18 -8.47 -0.02
C GLN A 185 22.21 -9.61 -1.05
N VAL A 186 21.26 -10.54 -0.99
CA VAL A 186 21.23 -11.73 -1.87
C VAL A 186 21.08 -11.34 -3.34
N TYR A 187 20.22 -10.38 -3.64
CA TYR A 187 19.95 -9.96 -5.02
C TYR A 187 20.73 -8.72 -5.46
N ASN A 188 21.62 -8.19 -4.60
CA ASN A 188 22.36 -6.95 -4.85
C ASN A 188 21.43 -5.83 -5.35
N LEU A 189 20.50 -5.40 -4.48
CA LEU A 189 19.48 -4.39 -4.80
C LEU A 189 19.97 -2.99 -4.42
N ASP A 190 20.37 -2.22 -5.42
CA ASP A 190 20.96 -0.89 -5.32
C ASP A 190 20.27 0.10 -6.27
N GLY A 191 18.96 0.30 -6.09
CA GLY A 191 18.21 1.21 -6.97
C GLY A 191 16.79 1.52 -6.51
N CYS A 192 16.03 2.14 -7.40
CA CYS A 192 14.62 2.47 -7.16
C CYS A 192 13.72 1.23 -7.15
N TYR A 193 14.11 0.17 -7.83
CA TYR A 193 13.38 -1.10 -7.86
C TYR A 193 14.31 -2.26 -8.21
N GLY A 194 13.81 -3.48 -8.05
CA GLY A 194 14.41 -4.70 -8.54
C GLY A 194 13.34 -5.72 -8.90
N ILE A 195 13.52 -6.47 -9.98
CA ILE A 195 12.59 -7.50 -10.42
C ILE A 195 13.33 -8.83 -10.43
N ILE A 196 12.87 -9.78 -9.63
CA ILE A 196 13.41 -11.14 -9.57
C ILE A 196 12.35 -12.08 -10.14
N LEU A 197 12.67 -12.76 -11.23
CA LEU A 197 11.77 -13.71 -11.89
C LEU A 197 12.32 -15.11 -11.68
N ASP A 198 11.54 -15.96 -11.01
CA ASP A 198 11.92 -17.34 -10.65
C ASP A 198 13.36 -17.44 -10.09
N GLY A 199 13.68 -16.53 -9.18
CA GLY A 199 14.97 -16.45 -8.49
C GLY A 199 16.10 -15.77 -9.26
N LYS A 200 15.86 -15.31 -10.50
CA LYS A 200 16.86 -14.60 -11.31
C LYS A 200 16.55 -13.12 -11.39
N LYS A 201 17.53 -12.27 -11.08
CA LYS A 201 17.40 -10.81 -11.25
C LYS A 201 17.32 -10.44 -12.73
N ILE A 202 16.35 -9.62 -13.08
CA ILE A 202 16.21 -9.03 -14.40
C ILE A 202 16.99 -7.72 -14.40
N GLU A 203 18.12 -7.70 -15.12
CA GLU A 203 18.99 -6.51 -15.25
C GLU A 203 18.53 -5.56 -16.36
N GLN A 204 17.67 -6.02 -17.28
CA GLN A 204 17.12 -5.15 -18.31
C GLN A 204 16.07 -4.21 -17.70
N ASP A 205 16.10 -2.96 -18.13
CA ASP A 205 15.04 -2.02 -17.81
C ASP A 205 13.75 -2.39 -18.58
N ILE A 206 12.75 -2.88 -17.84
CA ILE A 206 11.51 -3.42 -18.38
C ILE A 206 10.55 -2.30 -18.74
N GLN A 207 10.36 -2.00 -20.02
CA GLN A 207 9.47 -0.93 -20.47
C GLN A 207 8.09 -1.43 -20.91
N LYS A 208 7.98 -2.73 -21.20
CA LYS A 208 6.75 -3.36 -21.70
C LYS A 208 6.51 -4.72 -21.07
N TYR A 209 5.27 -5.18 -21.03
CA TYR A 209 4.94 -6.47 -20.42
C TYR A 209 5.47 -7.66 -21.23
N GLU A 210 5.56 -7.52 -22.56
CA GLU A 210 6.09 -8.55 -23.47
C GLU A 210 7.55 -8.90 -23.14
N GLU A 211 8.29 -7.97 -22.54
CA GLU A 211 9.69 -8.18 -22.13
C GLU A 211 9.81 -9.11 -20.92
N ILE A 212 8.79 -9.18 -20.06
CA ILE A 212 8.69 -10.15 -18.97
C ILE A 212 8.10 -11.47 -19.48
N GLU A 213 7.12 -11.38 -20.37
CA GLU A 213 6.34 -12.53 -20.87
C GLU A 213 7.22 -13.64 -21.44
N LYS A 214 8.32 -13.29 -22.12
CA LYS A 214 9.30 -14.24 -22.67
C LYS A 214 10.05 -15.10 -21.63
N TYR A 215 9.98 -14.74 -20.34
CA TYR A 215 10.62 -15.45 -19.24
C TYR A 215 9.65 -16.26 -18.39
N LEU A 216 8.34 -16.13 -18.62
CA LEU A 216 7.33 -16.91 -17.90
C LEU A 216 7.36 -18.36 -18.37
N ASN A 217 7.05 -19.28 -17.45
CA ASN A 217 6.98 -20.74 -17.71
C ASN A 217 5.84 -21.12 -18.67
#